data_AF-F9WCD9-F1
#
_entry.id   AF-F9WCD9-F1
#
_cell.length_a   1.000
_cell.length_b   1.000
_cell.length_c   1.000
_cell.angle_alpha   90.00
_cell.angle_beta   90.00
_cell.angle_gamma   90.00
#
_symmetry.space_group_name_H-M   'P 1'
#
loop_
_entity.id
_entity.type
_entity.pdbx_description
1 polymer ?
#
loop_
_entity_poly.entity_id
_entity_poly.type
_entity_poly.pdbx_seq_one_letter_code
_entity_poly.pdbx_strand_id
1 'polypeptide(L)'
;MLVSCDTEDLGCAGGLMDNAFKWIVSSNKHNVFTEQSYPYASKGGNVPPCRMSGKVVGAKIRDHVDLPKDENAIAEWLAKNGPVAIAVDATSFQDYTGGVLTSCISKQLDHGVLLVGYDDTSKPPYWIIKNSWSEKWGEEGYIRIEKGTNQCLMKNYATSAVVHRPVPPPPPPASTFTQEFCEGAECQSGCTKATFPRASACSSAAPVLSSPRAGPITSHRSSTR
;
A
#
# COMPACT_ATOMS: atom_id res chain seq x y z
N MET A 1 20.95 -12.96 -2.47
CA MET A 1 21.47 -11.72 -1.83
C MET A 1 21.48 -11.85 -0.32
N LEU A 2 20.33 -11.80 0.36
CA LEU A 2 20.24 -11.79 1.83
C LEU A 2 21.02 -12.93 2.48
N VAL A 3 20.72 -14.19 2.11
CA VAL A 3 21.34 -15.40 2.68
C VAL A 3 22.88 -15.36 2.74
N SER A 4 23.55 -14.69 1.79
CA SER A 4 25.02 -14.62 1.71
C SER A 4 25.63 -13.34 2.27
N CYS A 5 24.88 -12.24 2.29
CA CYS A 5 25.42 -10.89 2.45
C CYS A 5 24.86 -10.15 3.65
N ASP A 6 23.67 -10.53 4.10
CA ASP A 6 23.11 -10.04 5.34
C ASP A 6 23.95 -10.53 6.51
N THR A 7 24.46 -9.60 7.29
CA THR A 7 25.30 -9.85 8.47
C THR A 7 24.52 -9.72 9.77
N GLU A 8 23.27 -9.28 9.72
CA GLU A 8 22.36 -9.23 10.87
C GLU A 8 21.68 -10.59 11.09
N ASP A 9 21.43 -11.32 10.00
CA ASP A 9 20.85 -12.67 10.01
C ASP A 9 21.89 -13.78 9.82
N LEU A 10 21.48 -15.04 9.97
CA LEU A 10 22.38 -16.21 10.08
C LEU A 10 22.36 -17.12 8.84
N GLY A 11 22.07 -16.56 7.66
CA GLY A 11 22.04 -17.30 6.41
C GLY A 11 21.09 -18.51 6.46
N CYS A 12 21.63 -19.73 6.29
CA CYS A 12 20.82 -20.95 6.35
C CYS A 12 20.41 -21.38 7.77
N ALA A 13 20.94 -20.74 8.82
CA ALA A 13 20.58 -21.05 10.21
C ALA A 13 19.38 -20.22 10.73
N GLY A 14 18.79 -19.37 9.89
CA GLY A 14 17.61 -18.58 10.20
C GLY A 14 17.87 -17.07 10.19
N GLY A 15 16.82 -16.31 10.42
CA GLY A 15 16.83 -14.85 10.39
C GLY A 15 15.43 -14.27 10.61
N LEU A 16 15.35 -12.94 10.68
CA LEU A 16 14.10 -12.21 10.86
C LEU A 16 13.87 -11.25 9.69
N MET A 17 12.62 -11.16 9.22
CA MET A 17 12.29 -10.30 8.08
C MET A 17 12.64 -8.82 8.35
N ASP A 18 12.51 -8.33 9.58
CA ASP A 18 12.88 -6.95 9.91
C ASP A 18 14.39 -6.73 9.89
N ASN A 19 15.20 -7.71 10.27
CA ASN A 19 16.65 -7.62 10.17
C ASN A 19 17.05 -7.49 8.70
N ALA A 20 16.49 -8.34 7.84
CA ALA A 20 16.70 -8.25 6.40
C ALA A 20 16.28 -6.89 5.82
N PHE A 21 15.10 -6.36 6.20
CA PHE A 21 14.68 -5.02 5.76
C PHE A 21 15.64 -3.93 6.23
N LYS A 22 16.04 -3.96 7.51
CA LYS A 22 17.01 -3.01 8.08
C LYS A 22 18.33 -3.09 7.34
N TRP A 23 18.88 -4.28 7.13
CA TRP A 23 20.14 -4.48 6.41
C TRP A 23 20.08 -3.96 4.97
N ILE A 24 18.98 -4.20 4.25
CA ILE A 24 18.80 -3.65 2.89
C ILE A 24 18.88 -2.12 2.91
N VAL A 25 18.19 -1.48 3.86
CA VAL A 25 18.13 -0.02 3.99
C VAL A 25 19.48 0.56 4.42
N SER A 26 20.08 0.04 5.49
CA SER A 26 21.28 0.61 6.13
C SER A 26 22.57 0.20 5.44
N SER A 27 22.70 -1.07 5.04
CA SER A 27 23.96 -1.67 4.60
C SER A 27 24.01 -1.86 3.09
N ASN A 28 22.88 -2.12 2.44
CA ASN A 28 22.83 -2.31 0.98
C ASN A 28 22.34 -1.09 0.18
N LYS A 29 22.39 0.11 0.78
CA LYS A 29 22.03 1.37 0.13
C LYS A 29 20.64 1.32 -0.51
N HIS A 30 19.66 0.75 0.20
CA HIS A 30 18.28 0.56 -0.24
C HIS A 30 18.05 -0.47 -1.35
N ASN A 31 19.09 -1.13 -1.88
CA ASN A 31 18.98 -1.93 -3.09
C ASN A 31 18.55 -3.36 -2.83
N VAL A 32 17.70 -3.89 -3.71
CA VAL A 32 17.40 -5.31 -3.81
C VAL A 32 17.80 -5.77 -5.21
N PHE A 33 18.68 -6.77 -5.30
CA PHE A 33 19.14 -7.29 -6.59
C PHE A 33 18.12 -8.23 -7.24
N THR A 34 18.12 -8.27 -8.57
CA THR A 34 17.31 -9.22 -9.33
C THR A 34 17.80 -10.65 -9.12
N GLU A 35 16.87 -11.61 -9.09
CA GLU A 35 17.17 -13.05 -9.06
C GLU A 35 18.10 -13.44 -10.23
N GLN A 36 17.88 -12.89 -11.42
CA GLN A 36 18.69 -13.19 -12.61
C GLN A 36 20.18 -12.80 -12.43
N SER A 37 20.47 -11.69 -11.75
CA SER A 37 21.86 -11.23 -11.54
C SER A 37 22.49 -11.80 -10.26
N TYR A 38 21.67 -12.26 -9.32
CA TYR A 38 22.08 -12.94 -8.10
C TYR A 38 21.19 -14.16 -7.80
N PRO A 39 21.36 -15.28 -8.53
CA PRO A 39 20.51 -16.46 -8.36
C PRO A 39 20.64 -17.10 -6.99
N TYR A 40 19.57 -17.75 -6.53
CA TYR A 40 19.62 -18.58 -5.34
C TYR A 40 20.57 -19.77 -5.50
N ALA A 41 21.54 -19.89 -4.58
CA ALA A 41 22.60 -20.90 -4.64
C ALA A 41 22.75 -21.71 -3.34
N SER A 42 21.83 -21.57 -2.39
CA SER A 42 21.92 -22.18 -1.05
C SER A 42 21.02 -23.41 -0.86
N LYS A 43 20.53 -24.02 -1.95
CA LYS A 43 19.61 -25.17 -1.90
C LYS A 43 20.17 -26.38 -1.13
N GLY A 44 21.50 -26.58 -1.14
CA GLY A 44 22.17 -27.65 -0.40
C GLY A 44 22.57 -27.30 1.03
N GLY A 45 22.06 -26.20 1.60
CA GLY A 45 22.43 -25.72 2.94
C GLY A 45 23.78 -24.99 3.02
N ASN A 46 24.56 -24.98 1.94
CA ASN A 46 25.80 -24.21 1.86
C ASN A 46 25.50 -22.74 1.53
N VAL A 47 26.07 -21.80 2.29
CA VAL A 47 25.97 -20.36 2.04
C VAL A 47 27.21 -19.91 1.27
N PRO A 48 27.10 -19.55 -0.02
CA PRO A 48 28.24 -19.05 -0.77
C PRO A 48 28.66 -17.67 -0.24
N PRO A 49 29.94 -17.27 -0.42
CA PRO A 49 30.42 -15.94 -0.03
C PRO A 49 29.61 -14.82 -0.66
N CYS A 50 29.46 -13.71 0.06
CA CYS A 50 28.79 -12.52 -0.45
C CYS A 50 29.47 -11.98 -1.71
N ARG A 51 28.68 -11.65 -2.75
CA ARG A 51 29.16 -11.05 -4.01
C ARG A 51 28.28 -9.89 -4.45
N MET A 52 28.66 -8.67 -4.07
CA MET A 52 27.88 -7.44 -4.36
C MET A 52 28.23 -6.79 -5.71
N SER A 53 29.42 -7.05 -6.25
CA SER A 53 29.87 -6.43 -7.50
C SER A 53 29.13 -6.98 -8.73
N GLY A 54 28.81 -6.09 -9.69
CA GLY A 54 28.18 -6.44 -10.96
C GLY A 54 26.72 -6.90 -10.86
N LYS A 55 26.02 -6.56 -9.78
CA LYS A 55 24.62 -6.96 -9.56
C LYS A 55 23.64 -5.91 -10.08
N VAL A 56 22.52 -6.36 -10.63
CA VAL A 56 21.46 -5.50 -11.18
C VAL A 56 20.44 -5.23 -10.10
N VAL A 57 20.20 -3.94 -9.81
CA VAL A 57 19.17 -3.52 -8.86
C VAL A 57 17.79 -3.70 -9.51
N GLY A 58 16.95 -4.54 -8.92
CA GLY A 58 15.57 -4.79 -9.35
C GLY A 58 14.53 -3.96 -8.59
N ALA A 59 14.81 -3.60 -7.34
CA ALA A 59 13.93 -2.76 -6.53
C ALA A 59 14.72 -1.93 -5.51
N LYS A 60 14.07 -0.89 -4.98
CA LYS A 60 14.58 -0.09 -3.87
C LYS A 60 13.52 0.08 -2.78
N ILE A 61 13.90 -0.14 -1.53
CA ILE A 61 13.05 0.08 -0.36
C ILE A 61 13.62 1.21 0.50
N ARG A 62 12.76 2.07 1.04
CA ARG A 62 13.18 3.17 1.92
C ARG A 62 13.09 2.81 3.39
N ASP A 63 12.19 1.90 3.74
CA ASP A 63 11.91 1.52 5.13
C ASP A 63 11.11 0.20 5.18
N HIS A 64 10.66 -0.20 6.36
CA HIS A 64 9.64 -1.22 6.62
C HIS A 64 8.65 -0.71 7.66
N VAL A 65 7.51 -1.38 7.77
CA VAL A 65 6.50 -1.12 8.79
C VAL A 65 6.06 -2.42 9.43
N ASP A 66 5.99 -2.42 10.76
CA ASP A 66 5.37 -3.48 11.54
C ASP A 66 3.87 -3.21 11.66
N LEU A 67 3.07 -4.25 11.42
CA LEU A 67 1.61 -4.16 11.50
C LEU A 67 1.12 -4.53 12.91
N PRO A 68 -0.04 -4.00 13.32
CA PRO A 68 -0.68 -4.41 14.56
C PRO A 68 -0.94 -5.92 14.59
N LYS A 69 -0.92 -6.51 15.78
CA LYS A 69 -1.24 -7.94 16.02
C LYS A 69 -2.75 -8.20 15.95
N ASP A 70 -3.37 -7.74 14.87
CA ASP A 70 -4.80 -7.77 14.61
C ASP A 70 -5.04 -8.20 13.16
N GLU A 71 -5.81 -9.28 12.98
CA GLU A 71 -6.05 -9.89 11.67
C GLU A 71 -6.84 -8.98 10.72
N ASN A 72 -7.73 -8.13 11.25
CA ASN A 72 -8.48 -7.20 10.43
C ASN A 72 -7.60 -6.02 9.99
N ALA A 73 -6.77 -5.49 10.89
CA ALA A 73 -5.80 -4.45 10.53
C ALA A 73 -4.80 -4.96 9.47
N ILE A 74 -4.34 -6.21 9.59
CA ILE A 74 -3.48 -6.86 8.58
C ILE A 74 -4.24 -7.03 7.26
N ALA A 75 -5.50 -7.46 7.27
CA ALA A 75 -6.33 -7.59 6.07
C ALA A 75 -6.50 -6.25 5.34
N GLU A 76 -6.85 -5.18 6.08
CA GLU A 76 -7.00 -3.83 5.56
C GLU A 76 -5.70 -3.30 4.94
N TRP A 77 -4.58 -3.51 5.63
CA TRP A 77 -3.26 -3.13 5.11
C TRP A 77 -2.93 -3.89 3.83
N LEU A 78 -3.15 -5.22 3.81
CA LEU A 78 -2.88 -6.08 2.66
C LEU A 78 -3.72 -5.68 1.45
N ALA A 79 -5.02 -5.43 1.65
CA ALA A 79 -5.93 -5.02 0.57
C ALA A 79 -5.51 -3.68 -0.06
N LYS A 80 -4.94 -2.77 0.74
CA LYS A 80 -4.54 -1.43 0.28
C LYS A 80 -3.13 -1.38 -0.28
N ASN A 81 -2.19 -2.13 0.29
CA ASN A 81 -0.76 -1.96 0.05
C ASN A 81 -0.09 -3.19 -0.60
N GLY A 82 -0.76 -4.35 -0.61
CA GLY A 82 -0.25 -5.59 -1.16
C GLY A 82 0.31 -6.56 -0.11
N PRO A 83 1.04 -7.60 -0.56
CA PRO A 83 1.49 -8.70 0.29
C PRO A 83 2.28 -8.29 1.55
N VAL A 84 2.14 -9.11 2.60
CA VAL A 84 2.73 -8.88 3.92
C VAL A 84 3.60 -10.08 4.31
N ALA A 85 4.83 -9.84 4.72
CA ALA A 85 5.68 -10.90 5.27
C ALA A 85 5.24 -11.20 6.70
N ILE A 86 4.98 -12.47 6.99
CA ILE A 86 4.52 -12.92 8.31
C ILE A 86 5.40 -14.06 8.82
N ALA A 87 5.47 -14.22 10.15
CA ALA A 87 5.94 -15.45 10.76
C ALA A 87 4.76 -16.33 11.18
N VAL A 88 4.94 -17.64 11.11
CA VAL A 88 3.96 -18.65 11.51
C VAL A 88 4.63 -19.77 12.30
N ASP A 89 3.82 -20.54 13.03
CA ASP A 89 4.14 -21.91 13.47
C ASP A 89 3.81 -22.87 12.32
N ALA A 90 4.82 -23.41 11.66
CA ALA A 90 4.68 -24.29 10.51
C ALA A 90 4.67 -25.78 10.89
N THR A 91 4.51 -26.14 12.17
CA THR A 91 4.50 -27.55 12.60
C THR A 91 3.43 -28.35 11.84
N SER A 92 2.25 -27.77 11.60
CA SER A 92 1.15 -28.41 10.87
C SER A 92 1.32 -28.38 9.34
N PHE A 93 2.35 -27.72 8.79
CA PHE A 93 2.50 -27.55 7.34
C PHE A 93 3.09 -28.80 6.65
N GLN A 94 3.78 -29.66 7.40
CA GLN A 94 4.46 -30.85 6.85
C GLN A 94 3.48 -31.80 6.14
N ASP A 95 2.29 -31.98 6.71
CA ASP A 95 1.26 -32.91 6.19
C ASP A 95 0.20 -32.21 5.33
N TYR A 96 0.33 -30.90 5.08
CA TYR A 96 -0.65 -30.14 4.33
C TYR A 96 -0.64 -30.51 2.84
N THR A 97 -1.80 -30.88 2.32
CA THR A 97 -2.00 -31.24 0.91
C THR A 97 -3.05 -30.39 0.19
N GLY A 98 -3.87 -29.64 0.92
CA GLY A 98 -4.89 -28.75 0.36
C GLY A 98 -6.05 -28.46 1.33
N GLY A 99 -6.93 -27.54 0.95
CA GLY A 99 -8.08 -27.12 1.75
C GLY A 99 -7.75 -25.99 2.74
N VAL A 100 -8.74 -25.61 3.56
CA VAL A 100 -8.54 -24.60 4.62
C VAL A 100 -8.16 -25.30 5.91
N LEU A 101 -6.96 -25.03 6.42
CA LEU A 101 -6.49 -25.55 7.70
C LEU A 101 -7.15 -24.79 8.87
N THR A 102 -7.94 -25.49 9.68
CA THR A 102 -8.73 -24.93 10.79
C THR A 102 -8.20 -25.32 12.18
N SER A 103 -7.13 -26.13 12.25
CA SER A 103 -6.55 -26.60 13.52
C SER A 103 -5.03 -26.66 13.41
N CYS A 104 -4.43 -25.50 13.16
CA CYS A 104 -2.99 -25.33 13.11
C CYS A 104 -2.40 -25.34 14.52
N ILE A 105 -1.31 -26.07 14.71
CA ILE A 105 -0.47 -25.93 15.90
C ILE A 105 0.01 -24.47 15.95
N SER A 106 -0.21 -23.82 17.10
CA SER A 106 -0.03 -22.37 17.26
C SER A 106 0.69 -22.09 18.58
N LYS A 107 1.91 -22.61 18.73
CA LYS A 107 2.69 -22.54 19.97
C LYS A 107 3.94 -21.69 19.83
N GLN A 108 4.68 -21.83 18.74
CA GLN A 108 5.96 -21.16 18.55
C GLN A 108 6.17 -20.78 17.10
N LEU A 109 6.51 -19.51 16.86
CA LEU A 109 6.91 -19.05 15.53
C LEU A 109 8.25 -19.69 15.14
N ASP A 110 8.28 -20.32 13.97
CA ASP A 110 9.45 -21.03 13.46
C ASP A 110 9.69 -20.85 11.95
N HIS A 111 8.76 -20.24 11.23
CA HIS A 111 8.83 -20.13 9.77
C HIS A 111 8.33 -18.79 9.23
N GLY A 112 9.02 -18.27 8.21
CA GLY A 112 8.66 -17.03 7.52
C GLY A 112 7.96 -17.32 6.19
N VAL A 113 6.80 -16.70 5.98
CA VAL A 113 5.96 -16.88 4.78
C VAL A 113 5.38 -15.54 4.30
N LEU A 114 4.72 -15.54 3.14
CA LEU A 114 4.15 -14.32 2.56
C LEU A 114 2.62 -14.43 2.47
N LEU A 115 1.92 -13.55 3.18
CA LEU A 115 0.48 -13.40 3.08
C LEU A 115 0.14 -12.63 1.79
N VAL A 116 -0.68 -13.23 0.91
CA VAL A 116 -0.97 -12.66 -0.43
C VAL A 116 -2.45 -12.35 -0.66
N GLY A 117 -3.34 -12.81 0.20
CA GLY A 117 -4.77 -12.59 0.06
C GLY A 117 -5.59 -13.18 1.20
N TYR A 118 -6.90 -12.96 1.14
CA TYR A 118 -7.89 -13.56 2.03
C TYR A 118 -9.26 -13.63 1.33
N ASP A 119 -10.15 -14.44 1.89
CA ASP A 119 -11.55 -14.51 1.48
C ASP A 119 -12.46 -14.57 2.72
N ASP A 120 -13.15 -13.46 3.00
CA ASP A 120 -14.13 -13.36 4.09
C ASP A 120 -15.52 -13.92 3.71
N THR A 121 -15.76 -14.23 2.44
CA THR A 121 -17.04 -14.77 1.95
C THR A 121 -17.13 -16.29 2.06
N SER A 122 -15.99 -16.95 2.20
CA SER A 122 -15.90 -18.40 2.42
C SER A 122 -16.37 -18.82 3.81
N LYS A 123 -16.68 -20.11 3.97
CA LYS A 123 -17.08 -20.71 5.24
C LYS A 123 -16.24 -21.97 5.51
N PRO A 124 -15.21 -21.90 6.37
CA PRO A 124 -14.75 -20.72 7.11
C PRO A 124 -14.01 -19.71 6.23
N PRO A 125 -13.92 -18.43 6.64
CA PRO A 125 -13.06 -17.44 5.99
C PRO A 125 -11.59 -17.86 6.11
N TYR A 126 -10.75 -17.48 5.14
CA TYR A 126 -9.36 -17.93 5.11
C TYR A 126 -8.37 -16.89 4.62
N TRP A 127 -7.12 -17.07 5.02
CA TRP A 127 -5.93 -16.43 4.47
C TRP A 127 -5.36 -17.25 3.32
N ILE A 128 -4.72 -16.59 2.35
CA ILE A 128 -3.93 -17.23 1.28
C ILE A 128 -2.47 -16.88 1.51
N ILE A 129 -1.65 -17.91 1.72
CA ILE A 129 -0.24 -17.76 2.12
C ILE A 129 0.64 -18.47 1.11
N LYS A 130 1.63 -17.76 0.58
CA LYS A 130 2.69 -18.30 -0.27
C LYS A 130 3.81 -18.86 0.59
N ASN A 131 4.19 -20.11 0.32
CA ASN A 131 5.31 -20.79 0.96
C ASN A 131 6.54 -20.85 0.02
N SER A 132 7.66 -21.37 0.53
CA SER A 132 8.93 -21.52 -0.19
C SER A 132 9.36 -22.98 -0.39
N TRP A 133 8.42 -23.93 -0.36
CA TRP A 133 8.67 -25.38 -0.39
C TRP A 133 8.34 -26.03 -1.75
N SER A 134 8.62 -25.33 -2.86
CA SER A 134 8.25 -25.73 -4.23
C SER A 134 6.74 -25.71 -4.50
N GLU A 135 6.38 -25.67 -5.78
CA GLU A 135 4.99 -25.72 -6.25
C GLU A 135 4.35 -27.11 -6.06
N LYS A 136 5.15 -28.14 -5.77
CA LYS A 136 4.66 -29.50 -5.52
C LYS A 136 4.01 -29.67 -4.14
N TRP A 137 4.22 -28.72 -3.24
CA TRP A 137 3.69 -28.76 -1.88
C TRP A 137 2.37 -27.98 -1.80
N GLY A 138 1.41 -28.49 -1.03
CA GLY A 138 0.12 -27.83 -0.81
C GLY A 138 -0.65 -27.52 -2.10
N GLU A 139 -1.22 -26.33 -2.16
CA GLU A 139 -1.99 -25.83 -3.30
C GLU A 139 -1.04 -25.04 -4.22
N GLU A 140 -0.28 -25.75 -5.05
CA GLU A 140 0.70 -25.12 -5.98
C GLU A 140 1.75 -24.24 -5.27
N GLY A 141 2.20 -24.65 -4.09
CA GLY A 141 3.13 -23.89 -3.24
C GLY A 141 2.46 -22.92 -2.26
N TYR A 142 1.14 -22.91 -2.20
CA TYR A 142 0.34 -22.11 -1.27
C TYR A 142 -0.37 -22.97 -0.22
N ILE A 143 -0.82 -22.30 0.83
CA ILE A 143 -1.68 -22.84 1.87
C ILE A 143 -2.79 -21.86 2.21
N ARG A 144 -3.96 -22.40 2.53
CA ARG A 144 -5.04 -21.64 3.15
C ARG A 144 -5.21 -22.03 4.61
N ILE A 145 -5.22 -21.04 5.49
CA ILE A 145 -5.48 -21.20 6.93
C ILE A 145 -6.71 -20.39 7.31
N GLU A 146 -7.50 -20.86 8.26
CA GLU A 146 -8.67 -20.12 8.73
C GLU A 146 -8.28 -18.72 9.25
N LYS A 147 -9.08 -17.72 8.87
CA LYS A 147 -8.95 -16.33 9.30
C LYS A 147 -9.86 -16.04 10.49
N GLY A 148 -9.36 -15.27 11.45
CA GLY A 148 -10.10 -14.78 12.62
C GLY A 148 -9.84 -15.56 13.92
N THR A 149 -9.05 -16.62 13.86
CA THR A 149 -8.71 -17.48 15.02
C THR A 149 -7.22 -17.51 15.33
N ASN A 150 -6.43 -16.60 14.73
CA ASN A 150 -4.96 -16.54 14.83
C ASN A 150 -4.27 -17.89 14.58
N GLN A 151 -4.75 -18.63 13.58
CA GLN A 151 -4.14 -19.89 13.16
C GLN A 151 -2.64 -19.70 12.92
N CYS A 152 -1.85 -20.65 13.41
CA CYS A 152 -0.40 -20.67 13.27
C CYS A 152 0.29 -19.42 13.84
N LEU A 153 -0.36 -18.66 14.73
CA LEU A 153 0.14 -17.39 15.27
C LEU A 153 0.38 -16.29 14.21
N MET A 154 -0.28 -16.36 13.05
CA MET A 154 0.04 -15.54 11.87
C MET A 154 0.04 -14.03 12.10
N LYS A 155 -0.74 -13.51 13.06
CA LYS A 155 -0.81 -12.07 13.34
C LYS A 155 0.32 -11.59 14.26
N ASN A 156 1.08 -12.50 14.86
CA ASN A 156 2.02 -12.16 15.93
C ASN A 156 3.27 -11.43 15.42
N TYR A 157 3.62 -11.62 14.15
CA TYR A 157 4.74 -10.97 13.48
C TYR A 157 4.35 -10.72 12.03
N ALA A 158 3.98 -9.48 11.70
CA ALA A 158 3.57 -9.08 10.37
C ALA A 158 4.26 -7.76 10.01
N THR A 159 4.99 -7.75 8.90
CA THR A 159 5.83 -6.64 8.48
C THR A 159 5.81 -6.46 6.96
N SER A 160 6.02 -5.25 6.47
CA SER A 160 6.00 -4.95 5.04
C SER A 160 7.03 -3.90 4.67
N ALA A 161 7.74 -4.13 3.56
CA ALA A 161 8.69 -3.16 3.03
C ALA A 161 7.98 -1.95 2.44
N VAL A 162 8.55 -0.76 2.66
CA VAL A 162 8.10 0.49 2.08
C VAL A 162 8.94 0.80 0.85
N VAL A 163 8.35 0.68 -0.34
CA VAL A 163 9.03 0.89 -1.62
C VAL A 163 9.28 2.38 -1.88
N HIS A 164 10.40 2.71 -2.52
CA HIS A 164 10.60 4.02 -3.15
C HIS A 164 9.59 4.19 -4.30
N ARG A 165 8.49 4.91 -4.07
CA ARG A 165 7.65 5.41 -5.16
C ARG A 165 8.19 6.76 -5.63
N PRO A 166 8.24 7.06 -6.93
CA PRO A 166 8.43 8.43 -7.39
C PRO A 166 7.36 9.31 -6.75
N VAL A 167 7.75 10.46 -6.18
CA VAL A 167 6.78 11.47 -5.74
C VAL A 167 5.96 11.84 -6.98
N PRO A 168 4.62 11.67 -6.97
CA PRO A 168 3.79 12.13 -8.08
C PRO A 168 4.09 13.61 -8.31
N PRO A 169 4.22 14.08 -9.56
CA PRO A 169 4.35 15.50 -9.82
C PRO A 169 3.19 16.24 -9.15
N PRO A 170 3.40 17.47 -8.64
CA PRO A 170 2.31 18.27 -8.09
C PRO A 170 1.18 18.34 -9.13
N PRO A 171 -0.10 18.28 -8.71
CA PRO A 171 -1.20 18.38 -9.65
C PRO A 171 -1.04 19.68 -10.45
N PRO A 172 -1.33 19.65 -11.77
CA PRO A 172 -1.31 20.87 -12.56
C PRO A 172 -2.24 21.92 -11.91
N PRO A 173 -1.90 23.22 -11.99
CA PRO A 173 -2.75 24.27 -11.44
C PRO A 173 -4.17 24.12 -12.01
N ALA A 174 -5.18 24.25 -11.14
CA ALA A 174 -6.57 24.14 -11.54
C ALA A 174 -6.83 25.04 -12.75
N SER A 175 -7.26 24.45 -13.87
CA SER A 175 -7.57 25.22 -15.07
C SER A 175 -8.70 26.20 -14.75
N THR A 176 -8.55 27.47 -15.12
CA THR A 176 -9.60 28.48 -14.96
C THR A 176 -10.10 28.93 -16.33
N PHE A 177 -11.33 29.41 -16.40
CA PHE A 177 -11.83 30.17 -17.54
C PHE A 177 -12.23 31.56 -17.07
N THR A 178 -12.09 32.55 -17.95
CA THR A 178 -12.51 33.93 -17.66
C THR A 178 -13.72 34.25 -18.54
N GLN A 179 -14.79 34.73 -17.91
CA GLN A 179 -15.97 35.24 -18.61
C GLN A 179 -16.02 36.76 -18.45
N GLU A 180 -16.29 37.46 -19.54
CA GLU A 180 -16.46 38.91 -19.58
C GLU A 180 -17.96 39.22 -19.73
N PHE A 181 -18.46 40.12 -18.88
CA PHE A 181 -19.84 40.57 -18.85
C PHE A 181 -19.86 42.06 -19.15
N CYS A 182 -20.46 42.45 -20.27
CA CYS A 182 -20.61 43.85 -20.65
C CYS A 182 -22.08 44.28 -20.62
N GLU A 183 -22.29 45.58 -20.40
CA GLU A 183 -23.59 46.22 -20.40
C GLU A 183 -23.81 47.04 -21.69
N GLY A 184 -25.08 47.21 -22.07
CA GLY A 184 -25.50 47.96 -23.27
C GLY A 184 -25.81 47.07 -24.47
N ALA A 185 -26.62 47.60 -25.40
CA ALA A 185 -27.11 46.85 -26.57
C ALA A 185 -26.00 46.36 -27.51
N GLU A 186 -24.85 47.03 -27.49
CA GLU A 186 -23.69 46.69 -28.31
C GLU A 186 -22.64 45.87 -27.57
N CYS A 187 -22.84 45.57 -26.28
CA CYS A 187 -21.91 44.76 -25.47
C CYS A 187 -20.48 45.36 -25.40
N GLN A 188 -20.36 46.70 -25.41
CA GLN A 188 -19.06 47.41 -25.47
C GLN A 188 -18.76 48.29 -24.25
N SER A 189 -19.74 48.52 -23.37
CA SER A 189 -19.60 49.39 -22.20
C SER A 189 -19.79 48.60 -20.90
N GLY A 190 -19.26 49.10 -19.78
CA GLY A 190 -19.50 48.47 -18.46
C GLY A 190 -18.95 47.05 -18.29
N CYS A 191 -17.93 46.66 -19.07
CA CYS A 191 -17.39 45.30 -19.04
C CYS A 191 -16.71 44.95 -17.71
N THR A 192 -17.06 43.81 -17.13
CA THR A 192 -16.41 43.21 -15.95
C THR A 192 -15.98 41.78 -16.26
N LYS A 193 -14.81 41.37 -15.75
CA LYS A 193 -14.28 40.02 -15.93
C LYS A 193 -14.39 39.23 -14.64
N ALA A 194 -14.92 38.02 -14.72
CA ALA A 194 -14.88 37.06 -13.63
C ALA A 194 -14.14 35.79 -14.05
N THR A 195 -13.24 35.32 -13.19
CA THR A 195 -12.46 34.10 -13.40
C THR A 195 -13.06 32.97 -12.57
N PHE A 196 -13.35 31.86 -13.23
CA PHE A 196 -13.99 30.69 -12.64
C PHE A 196 -13.08 29.47 -12.74
N PRO A 197 -13.05 28.60 -11.73
CA PRO A 197 -12.40 27.30 -11.84
C PRO A 197 -13.15 26.45 -12.87
N ARG A 198 -12.42 25.87 -13.82
CA ARG A 198 -12.93 24.89 -14.77
C ARG A 198 -12.97 23.55 -14.02
N ALA A 199 -14.01 23.35 -13.24
CA ALA A 199 -14.24 22.10 -12.53
C ALA A 199 -14.58 20.98 -13.54
N SER A 200 -14.01 19.80 -13.35
CA SER A 200 -14.33 18.60 -14.13
C SER A 200 -15.68 17.95 -13.76
N ALA A 201 -16.50 18.61 -12.92
CA ALA A 201 -17.83 18.14 -12.55
C ALA A 201 -18.68 19.31 -12.01
N CYS A 202 -19.93 19.43 -12.47
CA CYS A 202 -20.94 20.28 -11.84
C CYS A 202 -21.34 19.66 -10.50
N SER A 203 -20.93 20.26 -9.38
CA SER A 203 -21.59 20.01 -8.09
C SER A 203 -22.82 20.93 -7.97
N SER A 204 -23.97 20.33 -7.70
CA SER A 204 -25.30 20.94 -7.62
C SER A 204 -25.53 21.80 -6.36
N ALA A 205 -24.59 22.68 -6.02
CA ALA A 205 -24.79 23.68 -4.98
C ALA A 205 -25.02 25.05 -5.63
N ALA A 206 -26.28 25.48 -5.70
CA ALA A 206 -26.64 26.83 -6.14
C ALA A 206 -26.03 27.87 -5.17
N PRO A 207 -25.39 28.95 -5.65
CA PRO A 207 -24.99 30.04 -4.78
C PRO A 207 -26.23 30.81 -4.32
N VAL A 208 -26.33 31.04 -3.01
CA VAL A 208 -27.34 31.93 -2.42
C VAL A 208 -27.01 33.36 -2.85
N LEU A 209 -27.81 33.92 -3.75
CA LEU A 209 -27.78 35.34 -4.10
C LEU A 209 -28.33 36.15 -2.92
N SER A 210 -27.46 36.85 -2.21
CA SER A 210 -27.85 37.90 -1.26
C SER A 210 -28.29 39.14 -2.06
N SER A 211 -29.60 39.35 -2.12
CA SER A 211 -30.18 40.57 -2.69
C SER A 211 -29.85 41.79 -1.82
N PRO A 212 -29.38 42.92 -2.38
CA PRO A 212 -29.24 44.15 -1.62
C PRO A 212 -30.63 44.74 -1.34
N ARG A 213 -30.88 44.96 -0.05
CA ARG A 213 -32.07 45.56 0.53
C ARG A 213 -32.39 46.90 -0.17
N ALA A 214 -33.56 47.01 -0.80
CA ALA A 214 -34.07 48.27 -1.31
C ALA A 214 -34.30 49.25 -0.13
N GLY A 215 -33.59 50.38 -0.14
CA GLY A 215 -33.83 51.50 0.78
C GLY A 215 -35.04 52.33 0.35
N PRO A 216 -35.73 53.04 1.27
CA PRO A 216 -36.92 53.80 0.93
C PRO A 216 -36.55 55.07 0.15
N ILE A 217 -37.22 55.29 -0.99
CA ILE A 217 -37.14 56.54 -1.74
C ILE A 217 -38.03 57.57 -1.04
N THR A 218 -37.40 58.59 -0.45
CA THR A 218 -38.04 59.77 0.13
C THR A 218 -38.59 60.69 -0.95
N SER A 219 -39.86 61.08 -0.85
CA SER A 219 -40.50 62.05 -1.72
C SER A 219 -40.01 63.47 -1.41
N HIS A 220 -39.33 64.13 -2.35
CA HIS A 220 -39.15 65.58 -2.31
C HIS A 220 -40.08 66.25 -3.32
N ARG A 221 -41.11 66.90 -2.76
CA ARG A 221 -41.96 67.88 -3.43
C ARG A 221 -41.17 69.18 -3.51
N SER A 222 -40.90 69.69 -4.72
CA SER A 222 -40.42 71.06 -4.89
C SER A 222 -41.43 71.83 -5.73
N SER A 223 -42.01 72.84 -5.08
CA SER A 223 -42.87 73.87 -5.67
C SER A 223 -41.95 74.96 -6.20
N THR A 224 -42.11 75.36 -7.47
CA THR A 224 -41.76 76.71 -7.91
C THR A 224 -42.78 77.19 -8.96
N ARG A 225 -43.20 78.44 -8.71
CA ARG A 225 -44.04 79.40 -9.43
C ARG A 225 -44.48 79.12 -10.86
#